data_AF-A0A173U4B9-F1
#
_entry.id   AF-A0A173U4B9-F1
#
_cell.length_a   1.000
_cell.length_b   1.000
_cell.length_c   1.000
_cell.angle_alpha   90.00
_cell.angle_beta   90.00
_cell.angle_gamma   90.00
#
_symmetry.space_group_name_H-M   'P 1'
#
loop_
_entity.id
_entity.type
_entity.pdbx_description
1 polymer ?
#
loop_
_entity_poly.entity_id
_entity_poly.type
_entity_poly.pdbx_seq_one_letter_code
_entity_poly.pdbx_strand_id
1 'polypeptide(L)'
;MYDLYLPLVKNPNPDAVIQVEKITGPILLISSKMDNMWPSEPAAEQIMKRLEDYDFPYSYQHLSYDYGGHMFVPMKFGKTKLFKGDRGKNKEAGLKCRLDSLTKTLEFISQW
;
A
#
# COMPACT_ATOMS: atom_id res chain seq x y z
N MET A 1 -2.84 -15.57 -17.12
CA MET A 1 -3.39 -15.61 -15.75
C MET A 1 -4.37 -14.46 -15.68
N TYR A 2 -5.66 -14.73 -15.53
CA TYR A 2 -6.67 -13.67 -15.47
C TYR A 2 -6.44 -12.84 -14.21
N ASP A 3 -6.38 -11.52 -14.35
CA ASP A 3 -6.31 -10.61 -13.23
C ASP A 3 -7.72 -10.50 -12.63
N LEU A 4 -8.01 -11.36 -11.66
CA LEU A 4 -9.32 -11.42 -11.00
C LEU A 4 -9.60 -10.15 -10.18
N TYR A 5 -8.56 -9.54 -9.62
CA TYR A 5 -8.70 -8.49 -8.62
C TYR A 5 -8.72 -7.10 -9.23
N LEU A 6 -7.95 -6.83 -10.28
CA LEU A 6 -7.88 -5.48 -10.85
C LEU A 6 -9.23 -4.94 -11.35
N PRO A 7 -10.10 -5.72 -12.00
CA PRO A 7 -11.43 -5.25 -12.36
C PRO A 7 -12.29 -4.93 -11.14
N LEU A 8 -12.21 -5.75 -10.08
CA LEU A 8 -12.95 -5.58 -8.83
C LEU A 8 -12.46 -4.37 -8.04
N VAL A 9 -11.15 -4.10 -8.09
CA VAL A 9 -10.59 -2.88 -7.52
C VAL A 9 -11.08 -1.71 -8.34
N LYS A 10 -10.88 -1.66 -9.66
CA LYS A 10 -11.27 -0.51 -10.51
C LYS A 10 -12.78 -0.20 -10.53
N ASN A 11 -13.63 -1.22 -10.37
CA ASN A 11 -15.08 -1.11 -10.38
C ASN A 11 -15.66 -1.94 -9.23
N PRO A 12 -15.51 -1.47 -7.99
CA PRO A 12 -16.00 -2.22 -6.83
C PRO A 12 -17.52 -2.19 -6.78
N ASN A 13 -18.12 -3.22 -6.18
CA ASN A 13 -19.51 -3.11 -5.74
C ASN A 13 -19.60 -1.96 -4.73
N PRO A 14 -20.51 -0.97 -4.91
CA PRO A 14 -20.66 0.16 -3.98
C PRO A 14 -20.80 -0.26 -2.50
N ASP A 15 -21.46 -1.39 -2.23
CA ASP A 15 -21.65 -1.89 -0.86
C ASP A 15 -20.35 -2.41 -0.22
N ALA A 16 -19.34 -2.73 -1.03
CA ALA A 16 -18.03 -3.18 -0.58
C ALA A 16 -17.02 -2.02 -0.42
N VAL A 17 -17.39 -0.79 -0.80
CA VAL A 17 -16.50 0.37 -0.70
C VAL A 17 -16.43 0.84 0.75
N ILE A 18 -15.23 0.84 1.30
CA ILE A 18 -14.96 1.39 2.63
C ILE A 18 -15.11 2.92 2.56
N GLN A 19 -15.94 3.47 3.46
CA GLN A 19 -16.19 4.90 3.58
C GLN A 19 -15.04 5.60 4.32
N VAL A 20 -13.87 5.65 3.67
CA VAL A 20 -12.63 6.23 4.20
C VAL A 20 -12.74 7.72 4.54
N GLU A 21 -13.64 8.45 3.88
CA GLU A 21 -13.94 9.86 4.15
C GLU A 21 -14.53 10.10 5.54
N LYS A 22 -15.03 9.04 6.21
CA LYS A 22 -15.58 9.12 7.57
C LYS A 22 -14.53 8.89 8.66
N ILE A 23 -13.29 8.59 8.29
CA ILE A 23 -12.19 8.44 9.25
C ILE A 23 -11.90 9.80 9.90
N THR A 24 -11.75 9.83 11.23
CA THR A 24 -11.58 11.07 12.00
C THR A 24 -10.12 11.36 12.34
N GLY A 25 -9.20 11.05 11.44
CA GLY A 25 -7.78 11.22 11.66
C GLY A 25 -6.92 11.04 10.41
N PRO A 26 -5.62 11.33 10.52
CA PRO A 26 -4.67 11.23 9.42
C PRO A 26 -4.56 9.82 8.84
N ILE A 27 -4.34 9.71 7.53
CA ILE A 27 -4.23 8.42 6.83
C ILE A 27 -2.87 8.31 6.13
N LEU A 28 -2.12 7.24 6.43
CA LEU A 28 -0.95 6.83 5.66
C LEU A 28 -1.25 5.51 4.95
N LEU A 29 -1.17 5.52 3.62
CA LEU A 29 -1.26 4.33 2.78
C LEU A 29 0.13 3.93 2.29
N ILE A 30 0.43 2.64 2.31
CA ILE A 30 1.68 2.08 1.81
C ILE A 30 1.34 0.92 0.88
N SER A 31 1.81 0.98 -0.36
CA SER A 31 1.60 -0.07 -1.36
C SER A 31 2.91 -0.45 -2.06
N SER A 32 2.86 -1.56 -2.78
CA SER A 32 3.95 -1.93 -3.68
C SER A 32 3.44 -2.41 -5.03
N LYS A 33 4.09 -1.98 -6.11
CA LYS A 33 3.87 -2.47 -7.47
C LYS A 33 4.24 -3.94 -7.65
N MET A 34 5.02 -4.49 -6.72
CA MET A 34 5.39 -5.91 -6.68
C MET A 34 4.50 -6.75 -5.75
N ASP A 35 3.42 -6.16 -5.21
CA ASP A 35 2.36 -6.94 -4.59
C ASP A 35 1.65 -7.78 -5.65
N ASN A 36 1.81 -9.10 -5.54
CA ASN A 36 1.20 -10.07 -6.44
C ASN A 36 0.05 -10.83 -5.78
N MET A 37 -0.34 -10.47 -4.55
CA MET A 37 -1.51 -11.06 -3.90
C MET A 37 -2.79 -10.34 -4.34
N TRP A 38 -2.70 -9.02 -4.50
CA TRP A 38 -3.77 -8.14 -4.98
C TRP A 38 -3.18 -6.81 -5.49
N PRO A 39 -3.90 -6.03 -6.30
CA PRO A 39 -3.40 -4.78 -6.86
C PRO A 39 -3.50 -3.64 -5.82
N SER A 40 -2.56 -3.64 -4.87
CA SER A 40 -2.57 -2.71 -3.75
C SER A 40 -2.35 -1.24 -4.13
N GLU A 41 -1.54 -0.95 -5.16
CA GLU A 41 -1.36 0.42 -5.67
C GLU A 41 -2.67 0.97 -6.28
N PRO A 42 -3.33 0.29 -7.24
CA PRO A 42 -4.63 0.74 -7.75
C PRO A 42 -5.74 0.86 -6.68
N ALA A 43 -5.67 0.05 -5.62
CA ALA A 43 -6.59 0.16 -4.49
C ALA A 43 -6.32 1.41 -3.66
N ALA A 44 -5.05 1.70 -3.36
CA ALA A 44 -4.64 2.91 -2.65
C ALA A 44 -4.96 4.18 -3.46
N GLU A 45 -4.75 4.18 -4.78
CA GLU A 45 -5.12 5.30 -5.66
C GLU A 45 -6.61 5.63 -5.59
N GLN A 46 -7.49 4.63 -5.49
CA GLN A 46 -8.93 4.87 -5.31
C GLN A 46 -9.28 5.43 -3.94
N ILE A 47 -8.58 5.00 -2.89
CA ILE A 47 -8.73 5.59 -1.56
C ILE A 47 -8.32 7.06 -1.62
N MET A 48 -7.15 7.37 -2.21
CA MET A 48 -6.67 8.75 -2.39
C MET A 48 -7.68 9.60 -3.15
N LYS A 49 -8.20 9.10 -4.29
CA LYS A 49 -9.22 9.80 -5.07
C LYS A 49 -10.49 10.07 -4.26
N ARG A 50 -10.97 9.09 -3.48
CA ARG A 50 -12.17 9.28 -2.65
C ARG A 50 -11.95 10.31 -1.55
N LEU A 51 -10.78 10.34 -0.93
CA LEU A 51 -10.43 11.36 0.07
C LEU A 51 -10.40 12.76 -0.57
N GLU A 52 -9.88 12.87 -1.79
CA GLU A 52 -9.92 14.12 -2.58
C GLU A 52 -11.35 14.52 -2.94
N ASP A 53 -12.17 13.61 -3.48
CA ASP A 53 -13.54 13.88 -3.92
C ASP A 53 -14.49 14.35 -2.78
N TYR A 54 -14.15 14.05 -1.52
CA TYR A 54 -14.94 14.38 -0.34
C TYR A 54 -14.30 15.49 0.53
N ASP A 55 -13.29 16.19 0.01
CA ASP A 55 -12.58 17.27 0.72
C ASP A 55 -12.11 16.84 2.12
N PHE A 56 -11.48 15.66 2.22
CA PHE A 56 -11.13 15.04 3.49
C PHE A 56 -10.29 16.00 4.38
N PRO A 57 -10.72 16.27 5.63
CA PRO A 57 -10.18 17.40 6.40
C PRO A 57 -8.86 17.11 7.12
N TYR A 58 -8.43 15.85 7.17
CA TYR A 58 -7.16 15.44 7.80
C TYR A 58 -6.08 15.21 6.74
N SER A 59 -4.81 15.18 7.14
CA SER A 59 -3.74 14.87 6.20
C SER A 59 -3.83 13.42 5.74
N TYR A 60 -3.53 13.20 4.47
CA TYR A 60 -3.45 11.88 3.89
C TYR A 60 -2.27 11.78 2.93
N GLN A 61 -1.60 10.63 2.94
CA GLN A 61 -0.42 10.39 2.12
C GLN A 61 -0.42 8.95 1.60
N HIS A 62 0.06 8.77 0.38
CA HIS A 62 0.29 7.47 -0.22
C HIS A 62 1.76 7.31 -0.61
N LEU A 63 2.39 6.26 -0.08
CA LEU A 63 3.72 5.80 -0.45
C LEU A 63 3.59 4.57 -1.33
N SER A 64 3.89 4.71 -2.63
CA SER A 64 3.94 3.58 -3.55
C SER A 64 5.39 3.21 -3.88
N TYR A 65 5.76 1.96 -3.58
CA TYR A 65 7.10 1.45 -3.81
C TYR A 65 7.17 0.52 -5.03
N ASP A 66 8.17 0.71 -5.88
CA ASP A 66 8.41 -0.16 -7.05
C ASP A 66 8.80 -1.60 -6.66
N TYR A 67 9.36 -1.80 -5.47
CA TYR A 67 9.87 -3.09 -4.99
C TYR A 67 9.28 -3.48 -3.63
N GLY A 68 9.25 -4.79 -3.37
CA GLY A 68 8.72 -5.40 -2.15
C GLY A 68 7.44 -6.20 -2.42
N GLY A 69 7.27 -7.36 -1.78
CA GLY A 69 6.07 -8.16 -1.93
C GLY A 69 4.91 -7.65 -1.05
N HIS A 70 3.83 -8.43 -0.99
CA HIS A 70 2.70 -8.15 -0.11
C HIS A 70 3.10 -8.02 1.37
N MET A 71 4.06 -8.84 1.83
CA MET A 71 4.57 -8.79 3.20
C MET A 71 5.59 -7.64 3.37
N PHE A 72 5.08 -6.43 3.52
CA PHE A 72 5.86 -5.19 3.59
C PHE A 72 6.41 -4.86 4.99
N VAL A 73 6.98 -5.86 5.68
CA VAL A 73 7.48 -5.71 7.06
C VAL A 73 8.96 -5.28 7.06
N PRO A 74 9.43 -4.35 7.91
CA PRO A 74 10.81 -3.84 7.91
C PRO A 74 11.86 -4.80 8.51
N MET A 75 11.81 -6.09 8.19
CA MET A 75 12.71 -7.11 8.74
C MET A 75 13.15 -8.13 7.69
N LYS A 76 14.35 -8.71 7.87
CA LYS A 76 14.79 -9.87 7.09
C LYS A 76 14.12 -11.13 7.66
N PHE A 77 13.07 -11.63 7.01
CA PHE A 77 12.52 -12.94 7.33
C PHE A 77 13.13 -14.04 6.46
N GLY A 78 13.43 -15.20 7.04
CA GLY A 78 13.87 -16.37 6.26
C GLY A 78 12.87 -16.80 5.19
N LYS A 79 11.58 -16.50 5.40
CA LYS A 79 10.47 -16.81 4.48
C LYS A 79 10.18 -15.73 3.43
N THR A 80 10.85 -14.57 3.42
CA THR A 80 10.60 -13.55 2.37
C THR A 80 10.87 -14.07 0.96
N LYS A 81 11.72 -15.10 0.82
CA LYS A 81 11.98 -15.81 -0.43
C LYS A 81 10.73 -16.34 -1.14
N LEU A 82 9.61 -16.55 -0.42
CA LEU A 82 8.35 -17.01 -1.00
C LEU A 82 7.66 -15.93 -1.85
N PHE A 83 7.91 -14.65 -1.58
CA PHE A 83 7.30 -13.53 -2.30
C PHE A 83 8.18 -13.10 -3.48
N LYS A 84 7.57 -12.94 -4.67
CA LYS A 84 8.30 -12.55 -5.89
C LYS A 84 9.03 -11.21 -5.72
N GLY A 85 8.44 -10.27 -4.98
CA GLY A 85 9.02 -8.95 -4.71
C GLY A 85 10.26 -8.98 -3.82
N ASP A 86 10.51 -10.08 -3.09
CA ASP A 86 11.55 -10.14 -2.06
C ASP A 86 12.61 -11.24 -2.29
N ARG A 87 12.66 -11.78 -3.51
CA ARG A 87 13.59 -12.87 -3.89
C ARG A 87 14.45 -12.51 -5.10
N GLY A 88 15.56 -13.23 -5.26
CA GLY A 88 16.52 -13.02 -6.36
C GLY A 88 17.02 -11.58 -6.40
N LYS A 89 17.03 -10.97 -7.59
CA LYS A 89 17.51 -9.59 -7.83
C LYS A 89 16.74 -8.51 -7.05
N ASN A 90 15.51 -8.78 -6.60
CA ASN A 90 14.67 -7.78 -5.93
C ASN A 90 14.90 -7.73 -4.41
N LYS A 91 15.63 -8.70 -3.84
CA LYS A 91 15.74 -8.88 -2.39
C LYS A 91 16.28 -7.64 -1.66
N GLU A 92 17.33 -7.03 -2.18
CA GLU A 92 17.97 -5.87 -1.56
C GLU A 92 17.12 -4.60 -1.72
N ALA A 93 16.60 -4.37 -2.94
CA ALA A 93 15.70 -3.25 -3.22
C ALA A 93 14.42 -3.33 -2.36
N GLY A 94 13.78 -4.50 -2.29
CA GLY A 94 12.60 -4.73 -1.45
C GLY A 94 12.90 -4.56 0.05
N LEU A 95 14.07 -4.97 0.54
CA LEU A 95 14.46 -4.65 1.92
C LEU A 95 14.64 -3.15 2.13
N LYS A 96 15.27 -2.43 1.20
CA LYS A 96 15.45 -0.99 1.29
C LYS A 96 14.10 -0.26 1.34
N CYS A 97 13.16 -0.62 0.46
CA CYS A 97 11.81 -0.04 0.46
C CYS A 97 11.05 -0.31 1.77
N ARG A 98 11.15 -1.53 2.34
CA ARG A 98 10.51 -1.85 3.63
C ARG A 98 11.14 -1.10 4.81
N LEU A 99 12.45 -0.87 4.79
CA LEU A 99 13.11 -0.06 5.82
C LEU A 99 12.74 1.43 5.68
N ASP A 100 12.69 1.93 4.45
CA ASP A 100 12.24 3.30 4.17
C ASP A 100 10.79 3.53 4.63
N SER A 101 9.89 2.58 4.36
CA SER A 101 8.50 2.69 4.81
C SER A 101 8.36 2.73 6.32
N LEU A 102 9.23 2.04 7.07
CA LEU A 102 9.28 2.17 8.53
C LEU A 102 9.69 3.59 8.94
N THR A 103 10.77 4.12 8.36
CA THR A 103 11.20 5.49 8.62
C THR A 103 10.07 6.49 8.34
N LYS A 104 9.41 6.37 7.18
CA LYS A 104 8.29 7.24 6.80
C LYS A 104 7.06 7.08 7.69
N THR A 105 6.79 5.87 8.18
CA THR A 105 5.72 5.63 9.15
C THR A 105 6.02 6.32 10.48
N LEU A 106 7.27 6.24 10.97
CA LEU A 106 7.68 6.94 12.19
C LEU A 106 7.62 8.46 12.03
N GLU A 107 8.06 8.99 10.89
CA GLU A 107 7.92 10.41 10.54
C GLU A 107 6.45 10.84 10.56
N PHE A 108 5.57 10.07 9.94
CA PHE A 108 4.13 10.36 9.89
C PHE A 108 3.49 10.37 11.28
N ILE A 109 3.79 9.37 12.11
CA ILE A 109 3.24 9.28 13.47
C ILE A 109 3.78 10.41 14.35
N SER A 110 5.04 10.82 14.18
CA SER A 110 5.65 11.89 15.00
C SER A 110 5.05 13.29 14.81
N GLN A 111 4.16 13.46 13.82
CA GLN A 111 3.47 14.72 13.56
C GLN A 111 2.25 14.93 14.48
N TRP A 112 1.90 13.93 15.31
CA TRP A 112 0.69 13.88 16.14
C TRP A 112 1.01 13.36 17.54
#